data_AF-A0A3C1SJJ5-F1
#
_entry.id   AF-A0A3C1SJJ5-F1
#
_cell.length_a   1.000
_cell.length_b   1.000
_cell.length_c   1.000
_cell.angle_alpha   90.00
_cell.angle_beta   90.00
_cell.angle_gamma   90.00
#
_symmetry.space_group_name_H-M   'P 1'
#
loop_
_entity.id
_entity.type
_entity.pdbx_description
1 polymer ?
#
loop_
_entity_poly.entity_id
_entity_poly.type
_entity_poly.pdbx_seq_one_letter_code
_entity_poly.pdbx_strand_id
1 'polypeptide(L)'
;MKAKWIVALLLSTALLASPLYAGDDDDRLTFETLVSHIDSVTAPYITGDYAVFTAEHNARFVGIAFDYENFSVIHPMQIRTIYDYDFNPVDSLYFFILKLPKTVQDINYRLVIDGLWTTDPLNANKTYSRQAGLYLSHLDASRTVPAVTEKINSNTVRFTYRGAKGQQVRLGGSFTNWDSWIYTLTETSPGVYEIDIPLAPGKYEYAFYTGIQSTPDPSNPERVYTADGRIASLLIVQ
;
A
#
# COMPACT_ATOMS: atom_id res chain seq x y z
N MET A 1 6.85 61.81 28.17
CA MET A 1 7.21 60.39 27.95
C MET A 1 6.11 59.48 28.48
N LYS A 2 5.33 58.84 27.60
CA LYS A 2 4.54 57.65 27.89
C LYS A 2 4.50 56.81 26.60
N ALA A 3 5.19 55.68 26.59
CA ALA A 3 5.20 54.76 25.46
C ALA A 3 3.96 53.87 25.52
N LYS A 4 3.17 53.85 24.43
CA LYS A 4 2.08 52.89 24.21
C LYS A 4 2.68 51.66 23.54
N TRP A 5 2.51 50.49 24.15
CA TRP A 5 2.84 49.21 23.53
C TRP A 5 1.60 48.69 22.80
N ILE A 6 1.70 48.57 21.47
CA ILE A 6 0.71 47.87 20.65
C ILE A 6 1.11 46.39 20.68
N VAL A 7 0.29 45.55 21.30
CA VAL A 7 0.40 44.10 21.19
C VAL A 7 -0.16 43.72 19.82
N ALA A 8 0.72 43.34 18.90
CA ALA A 8 0.33 42.76 17.63
C ALA A 8 -0.07 41.29 17.86
N LEU A 9 -1.35 41.00 17.73
CA LEU A 9 -1.88 39.64 17.75
C LEU A 9 -1.52 38.98 16.40
N LEU A 10 -0.45 38.20 16.37
CA LEU A 10 -0.11 37.37 15.21
C LEU A 10 -1.10 36.21 15.16
N LEU A 11 -2.12 36.34 14.32
CA LEU A 11 -2.99 35.25 13.93
C LEU A 11 -2.16 34.28 13.08
N SER A 12 -1.61 33.25 13.71
CA SER A 12 -0.97 32.15 12.98
C SER A 12 -2.07 31.33 12.31
N THR A 13 -2.34 31.61 11.03
CA THR A 13 -3.07 30.68 10.18
C THR A 13 -2.21 29.44 10.03
N ALA A 14 -2.50 28.41 10.82
CA ALA A 14 -2.00 27.07 10.55
C ALA A 14 -2.61 26.65 9.20
N LEU A 15 -1.84 26.76 8.12
CA LEU A 15 -2.14 25.99 6.92
C LEU A 15 -2.09 24.53 7.34
N LEU A 16 -3.26 23.88 7.39
CA LEU A 16 -3.37 22.44 7.34
C LEU A 16 -2.76 22.01 6.01
N ALA A 17 -1.46 21.76 6.00
CA ALA A 17 -0.84 20.99 4.95
C ALA A 17 -1.40 19.59 5.09
N SER A 18 -2.43 19.26 4.31
CA SER A 18 -2.80 17.88 4.05
C SER A 18 -1.51 17.16 3.68
N PRO A 19 -1.17 16.01 4.28
CA PRO A 19 -0.08 15.22 3.77
C PRO A 19 -0.43 14.92 2.30
N LEU A 20 0.32 15.53 1.38
CA LEU A 20 0.27 15.20 -0.03
C LEU A 20 0.65 13.73 -0.11
N TYR A 21 -0.36 12.86 -0.18
CA TYR A 21 -0.17 11.50 -0.65
C TYR A 21 0.27 11.63 -2.11
N ALA A 22 1.58 11.63 -2.34
CA ALA A 22 2.18 11.55 -3.66
C ALA A 22 2.07 10.11 -4.19
N GLY A 23 0.85 9.56 -4.17
CA GLY A 23 0.50 8.34 -4.87
C GLY A 23 0.03 8.68 -6.27
N ASP A 24 0.19 7.76 -7.22
CA ASP A 24 -0.44 7.91 -8.54
C ASP A 24 -1.98 8.07 -8.38
N ASP A 25 -2.66 8.63 -9.39
CA ASP A 25 -4.11 8.92 -9.29
C ASP A 25 -4.95 7.70 -8.87
N ASP A 26 -4.50 6.48 -9.21
CA ASP A 26 -5.12 5.21 -8.82
C ASP A 26 -5.04 4.95 -7.30
N ASP A 27 -3.90 5.24 -6.67
CA ASP A 27 -3.72 5.09 -5.22
C ASP A 27 -4.59 6.08 -4.45
N ARG A 28 -4.78 7.30 -4.99
CA ARG A 28 -5.66 8.31 -4.38
C ARG A 28 -7.14 7.92 -4.47
N LEU A 29 -7.60 7.45 -5.63
CA LEU A 29 -8.98 6.96 -5.79
C LEU A 29 -9.26 5.74 -4.89
N THR A 30 -8.27 4.85 -4.77
CA THR A 30 -8.33 3.71 -3.85
C THR A 30 -8.45 4.18 -2.41
N PHE A 31 -7.62 5.14 -1.99
CA PHE A 31 -7.67 5.72 -0.65
C PHE A 31 -9.04 6.33 -0.31
N GLU A 32 -9.58 7.18 -1.18
CA GLU A 32 -10.91 7.81 -0.99
C GLU A 32 -12.02 6.75 -0.86
N THR A 33 -11.94 5.70 -1.68
CA THR A 33 -12.87 4.56 -1.62
C THR A 33 -12.74 3.80 -0.30
N LEU A 34 -11.53 3.61 0.22
CA LEU A 34 -11.33 2.96 1.52
C LEU A 34 -11.94 3.80 2.65
N VAL A 35 -11.65 5.11 2.67
CA VAL A 35 -12.19 6.03 3.66
C VAL A 35 -13.71 6.08 3.63
N SER A 36 -14.34 5.96 2.45
CA SER A 36 -15.80 5.98 2.34
C SER A 36 -16.48 4.80 3.06
N HIS A 37 -15.78 3.68 3.28
CA HIS A 37 -16.33 2.48 3.94
C HIS A 37 -16.06 2.45 5.47
N ILE A 38 -15.36 3.44 6.04
CA ILE A 38 -15.04 3.47 7.48
C ILE A 38 -16.15 4.18 8.25
N ASP A 39 -17.25 3.49 8.51
CA ASP A 39 -18.44 4.09 9.12
C ASP A 39 -18.59 3.87 10.63
N SER A 40 -17.70 3.09 11.25
CA SER A 40 -17.69 2.89 12.70
C SER A 40 -16.33 2.45 13.20
N VAL A 41 -16.11 2.62 14.50
CA VAL A 41 -14.88 2.17 15.16
C VAL A 41 -14.92 0.64 15.32
N THR A 42 -13.92 -0.04 14.75
CA THR A 42 -13.78 -1.49 14.74
C THR A 42 -12.33 -1.93 15.00
N ALA A 43 -12.17 -3.21 15.37
CA ALA A 43 -10.85 -3.84 15.40
C ALA A 43 -10.15 -3.73 14.03
N PRO A 44 -8.81 -3.72 13.95
CA PRO A 44 -8.11 -3.57 12.67
C PRO A 44 -8.46 -4.69 11.70
N TYR A 45 -8.54 -4.36 10.42
CA TYR A 45 -8.86 -5.32 9.36
C TYR A 45 -8.11 -5.01 8.08
N ILE A 46 -8.12 -5.98 7.16
CA ILE A 46 -7.43 -5.89 5.87
C ILE A 46 -8.45 -5.82 4.76
N THR A 47 -8.17 -4.96 3.79
CA THR A 47 -8.97 -4.80 2.58
C THR A 47 -8.02 -4.54 1.41
N GLY A 48 -7.99 -5.45 0.44
CA GLY A 48 -7.00 -5.45 -0.64
C GLY A 48 -5.57 -5.50 -0.09
N ASP A 49 -4.76 -4.52 -0.49
CA ASP A 49 -3.38 -4.33 -0.02
C ASP A 49 -3.25 -3.34 1.14
N TYR A 50 -4.34 -3.07 1.86
CA TYR A 50 -4.37 -2.07 2.92
C TYR A 50 -4.84 -2.67 4.24
N ALA A 51 -4.23 -2.22 5.34
CA ALA A 51 -4.75 -2.41 6.70
C ALA A 51 -5.41 -1.12 7.16
N VAL A 52 -6.59 -1.25 7.75
CA VAL A 52 -7.35 -0.14 8.32
C VAL A 52 -7.35 -0.27 9.83
N PHE A 53 -6.99 0.80 10.51
CA PHE A 53 -7.01 0.93 11.96
C PHE A 53 -7.98 2.04 12.33
N THR A 54 -8.78 1.86 13.38
CA THR A 54 -9.72 2.88 13.83
C THR A 54 -9.63 3.08 15.34
N ALA A 55 -10.01 4.27 15.82
CA ALA A 55 -10.10 4.58 17.23
C ALA A 55 -11.23 5.59 17.48
N GLU A 56 -11.76 5.60 18.71
CA GLU A 56 -12.81 6.55 19.11
C GLU A 56 -12.31 8.00 19.08
N HIS A 57 -13.16 8.92 18.63
CA HIS A 57 -12.88 10.36 18.68
C HIS A 57 -13.20 10.97 20.05
N ASN A 58 -12.57 10.43 21.10
CA ASN A 58 -12.72 10.88 22.50
C ASN A 58 -11.43 11.50 23.08
N ALA A 59 -10.35 11.52 22.30
CA ALA A 59 -9.03 12.05 22.65
C ALA A 59 -8.64 13.24 21.76
N ARG A 60 -7.72 14.08 22.23
CA ARG A 60 -7.20 15.22 21.44
C ARG A 60 -6.26 14.78 20.33
N PHE A 61 -5.57 13.67 20.55
CA PHE A 61 -4.66 13.09 19.60
C PHE A 61 -4.68 11.57 19.71
N VAL A 62 -4.78 10.92 18.56
CA VAL A 62 -4.51 9.50 18.43
C VAL A 62 -3.45 9.31 17.34
N GLY A 63 -2.40 8.57 17.68
CA GLY A 63 -1.39 8.10 16.74
C GLY A 63 -1.23 6.59 16.80
N ILE A 64 -0.57 6.04 15.79
CA ILE A 64 -0.20 4.63 15.71
C ILE A 64 1.29 4.50 15.44
N ALA A 65 1.93 3.51 16.04
CA ALA A 65 3.35 3.25 15.87
C ALA A 65 3.59 1.75 15.72
N PHE A 66 4.52 1.39 14.82
CA PHE A 66 4.75 0.02 14.38
C PHE A 66 6.11 -0.53 14.82
N ASP A 67 6.18 -1.85 14.97
CA ASP A 67 7.38 -2.57 15.38
C ASP A 67 8.49 -2.58 14.31
N TYR A 68 8.14 -2.65 13.03
CA TYR A 68 9.10 -2.59 11.92
C TYR A 68 9.85 -1.25 11.83
N GLU A 69 9.32 -0.20 12.46
CA GLU A 69 9.96 1.11 12.66
C GLU A 69 10.64 1.23 14.03
N ASN A 70 10.74 0.13 14.79
CA ASN A 70 11.17 0.11 16.19
C ASN A 70 10.39 1.11 17.07
N PHE A 71 9.13 1.39 16.75
CA PHE A 71 8.29 2.41 17.41
C PHE A 71 8.91 3.82 17.44
N SER A 72 9.85 4.11 16.53
CA SER A 72 10.54 5.41 16.48
C SER A 72 9.71 6.51 15.81
N VAL A 73 8.69 6.13 15.04
CA VAL A 73 7.78 7.04 14.33
C VAL A 73 6.37 6.84 14.88
N ILE A 74 5.72 7.95 15.22
CA ILE A 74 4.29 7.98 15.56
C ILE A 74 3.57 8.59 14.37
N HIS A 75 2.72 7.79 13.73
CA HIS A 75 1.88 8.22 12.62
C HIS A 75 0.56 8.80 13.17
N PRO A 76 0.26 10.09 12.97
CA PRO A 76 -1.02 10.65 13.39
C PRO A 76 -2.18 9.98 12.65
N MET A 77 -3.22 9.58 13.40
CA MET A 77 -4.46 9.12 12.79
C MET A 77 -5.27 10.32 12.30
N GLN A 78 -5.94 10.16 11.17
CA GLN A 78 -6.81 11.17 10.59
C GLN A 78 -8.21 11.10 11.20
N ILE A 79 -8.96 12.20 11.16
CA ILE A 79 -10.34 12.23 11.66
C ILE A 79 -11.29 12.09 10.47
N ARG A 80 -12.24 11.16 10.56
CA ARG A 80 -13.39 11.08 9.67
C ARG A 80 -14.63 11.52 10.43
N THR A 81 -15.34 12.51 9.90
CA THR A 81 -16.66 12.92 10.40
C THR A 81 -17.74 12.28 9.56
N ILE A 82 -18.72 11.67 10.22
CA ILE A 82 -19.86 11.00 9.62
C ILE A 82 -21.03 11.99 9.65
N TYR A 83 -21.74 12.10 8.53
CA TYR A 83 -22.84 13.03 8.35
C TYR A 83 -24.15 12.28 8.09
N ASP A 84 -25.26 12.83 8.55
CA ASP A 84 -26.60 12.38 8.15
C ASP A 84 -26.97 12.86 6.74
N TYR A 85 -28.18 12.51 6.28
CA TYR A 85 -28.71 12.93 4.98
C TYR A 85 -28.88 14.45 4.83
N ASP A 86 -28.97 15.17 5.95
CA ASP A 86 -29.11 16.63 5.99
C ASP A 86 -27.74 17.32 6.17
N PHE A 87 -26.64 16.59 6.05
CA PHE A 87 -25.26 17.04 6.24
C PHE A 87 -24.93 17.55 7.64
N ASN A 88 -25.66 17.11 8.67
CA ASN A 88 -25.27 17.36 10.05
C ASN A 88 -24.26 16.31 10.51
N PRO A 89 -23.17 16.71 11.20
CA PRO A 89 -22.21 15.76 11.76
C PRO A 89 -22.89 14.97 12.89
N VAL A 90 -22.94 13.65 12.75
CA VAL A 90 -23.55 12.74 13.72
C VAL A 90 -22.53 11.98 14.56
N ASP A 91 -21.35 11.72 13.99
CA ASP A 91 -20.28 11.01 14.68
C ASP A 91 -18.91 11.42 14.10
N SER A 92 -17.84 11.07 14.80
CA SER A 92 -16.48 11.17 14.28
C SER A 92 -15.61 10.06 14.85
N LEU A 93 -14.64 9.62 14.07
CA LEU A 93 -13.67 8.61 14.47
C LEU A 93 -12.27 8.95 13.97
N TYR A 94 -11.26 8.40 14.63
CA TYR A 94 -9.90 8.38 14.11
C TYR A 94 -9.70 7.16 13.22
N PHE A 95 -8.95 7.32 12.14
CA PHE A 95 -8.54 6.22 11.28
C PHE A 95 -7.09 6.36 10.79
N PHE A 96 -6.47 5.22 10.46
CA PHE A 96 -5.19 5.16 9.78
C PHE A 96 -5.23 4.02 8.76
N ILE A 97 -4.78 4.31 7.54
CA ILE A 97 -4.73 3.33 6.45
C ILE A 97 -3.27 3.09 6.12
N LEU A 98 -2.83 1.84 6.28
CA LEU A 98 -1.48 1.41 5.98
C LEU A 98 -1.48 0.62 4.68
N LYS A 99 -0.69 1.04 3.69
CA LYS A 99 -0.41 0.22 2.49
C LYS A 99 0.57 -0.88 2.88
N LEU A 100 0.14 -2.13 2.76
CA LEU A 100 0.89 -3.30 3.17
C LEU A 100 1.81 -3.76 2.04
N PRO A 101 3.12 -3.90 2.27
CA PRO A 101 3.96 -4.66 1.35
C PRO A 101 3.44 -6.09 1.21
N LYS A 102 3.59 -6.65 0.01
CA LYS A 102 3.07 -7.99 -0.36
C LYS A 102 3.70 -9.14 0.43
N THR A 103 4.86 -8.89 1.04
CA THR A 103 5.65 -9.86 1.81
C THR A 103 5.32 -9.87 3.29
N VAL A 104 4.61 -8.86 3.80
CA VAL A 104 4.31 -8.73 5.23
C VAL A 104 3.17 -9.67 5.60
N GLN A 105 3.43 -10.55 6.57
CA GLN A 105 2.47 -11.51 7.12
C GLN A 105 1.97 -11.12 8.50
N ASP A 106 2.72 -10.29 9.23
CA ASP A 106 2.42 -9.92 10.59
C ASP A 106 2.76 -8.45 10.83
N ILE A 107 1.92 -7.77 11.60
CA ILE A 107 2.15 -6.39 12.01
C ILE A 107 1.90 -6.28 13.50
N ASN A 108 2.90 -5.81 14.25
CA ASN A 108 2.71 -5.48 15.65
C ASN A 108 2.76 -3.97 15.85
N TYR A 109 1.82 -3.46 16.64
CA TYR A 109 1.63 -2.03 16.78
C TYR A 109 1.15 -1.64 18.19
N ARG A 110 1.22 -0.34 18.46
CA ARG A 110 0.60 0.31 19.62
C ARG A 110 -0.09 1.59 19.18
N LEU A 111 -1.13 1.97 19.93
CA LEU A 111 -1.76 3.28 19.81
C LEU A 111 -1.12 4.25 20.81
N VAL A 112 -1.06 5.51 20.44
CA VAL A 112 -0.64 6.63 21.29
C VAL A 112 -1.84 7.56 21.44
N ILE A 113 -2.52 7.48 22.58
CA ILE A 113 -3.74 8.25 22.86
C ILE A 113 -3.38 9.33 23.88
N ASP A 114 -3.43 10.61 23.49
CA ASP A 114 -3.02 11.75 24.31
C ASP A 114 -1.63 11.56 25.00
N GLY A 115 -0.70 10.95 24.27
CA GLY A 115 0.66 10.65 24.72
C GLY A 115 0.81 9.35 25.51
N LEU A 116 -0.28 8.66 25.86
CA LEU A 116 -0.24 7.35 26.49
C LEU A 116 -0.11 6.24 25.45
N TRP A 117 0.95 5.46 25.57
CA TRP A 117 1.17 4.26 24.76
C TRP A 117 0.29 3.12 25.28
N THR A 118 -0.64 2.63 24.46
CA THR A 118 -1.54 1.53 24.81
C THR A 118 -1.58 0.47 23.71
N THR A 119 -2.00 -0.76 24.07
CA THR A 119 -2.51 -1.67 23.06
C THR A 119 -3.83 -1.13 22.55
N ASP A 120 -4.15 -1.39 21.29
CA ASP A 120 -5.49 -1.21 20.74
C ASP A 120 -6.53 -1.93 21.63
N PRO A 121 -7.47 -1.20 22.25
CA PRO A 121 -8.51 -1.78 23.11
C PRO A 121 -9.49 -2.69 22.35
N LEU A 122 -9.70 -2.44 21.05
CA LEU A 122 -10.65 -3.16 20.22
C LEU A 122 -10.02 -4.39 19.56
N ASN A 123 -8.69 -4.40 19.43
CA ASN A 123 -7.98 -5.57 18.93
C ASN A 123 -7.78 -6.64 20.02
N ALA A 124 -8.48 -7.77 19.86
CA ALA A 124 -8.33 -8.93 20.74
C ALA A 124 -6.97 -9.64 20.55
N ASN A 125 -6.36 -9.55 19.37
CA ASN A 125 -5.12 -10.23 19.06
C ASN A 125 -3.93 -9.42 19.60
N LYS A 126 -3.13 -10.07 20.45
CA LYS A 126 -1.97 -9.46 21.09
C LYS A 126 -0.80 -10.44 21.10
N THR A 127 0.41 -9.91 21.01
CA THR A 127 1.65 -10.68 21.15
C THR A 127 2.53 -10.10 22.26
N TYR A 128 3.30 -10.94 22.94
CA TYR A 128 4.22 -10.51 24.00
C TYR A 128 5.62 -10.32 23.44
N SER A 129 6.12 -9.08 23.44
CA SER A 129 7.50 -8.78 23.07
C SER A 129 8.41 -8.97 24.28
N ARG A 130 9.22 -10.04 24.27
CA ARG A 130 10.22 -10.29 25.32
C ARG A 130 11.28 -9.21 25.38
N GLN A 131 11.66 -8.65 24.24
CA GLN A 131 12.67 -7.59 24.15
C GLN A 131 12.19 -6.29 24.80
N ALA A 132 10.93 -5.91 24.56
CA ALA A 132 10.34 -4.69 25.14
C ALA A 132 9.67 -4.92 26.51
N GLY A 133 9.48 -6.19 26.92
CA GLY A 133 8.84 -6.55 28.18
C GLY A 133 7.35 -6.23 28.25
N LEU A 134 6.67 -6.08 27.11
CA LEU A 134 5.28 -5.60 27.04
C LEU A 134 4.45 -6.32 25.98
N TYR A 135 3.13 -6.19 26.07
CA TYR A 135 2.19 -6.64 25.05
C TYR A 135 2.05 -5.63 23.92
N LEU A 136 2.00 -6.12 22.69
CA LEU A 136 1.73 -5.38 21.45
C LEU A 136 0.40 -5.84 20.88
N SER A 137 -0.34 -4.93 20.26
CA SER A 137 -1.46 -5.33 19.41
C SER A 137 -0.94 -5.98 18.15
N HIS A 138 -1.61 -7.03 17.69
CA HIS A 138 -1.15 -7.87 16.60
C HIS A 138 -2.22 -7.95 15.50
N LEU A 139 -1.80 -7.80 14.25
CA LEU A 139 -2.62 -8.00 13.08
C LEU A 139 -1.95 -9.04 12.17
N ASP A 140 -2.68 -10.12 11.89
CA ASP A 140 -2.31 -11.09 10.86
C ASP A 140 -2.54 -10.44 9.48
N ALA A 141 -1.44 -10.12 8.80
CA ALA A 141 -1.38 -9.50 7.49
C ALA A 141 -1.30 -10.51 6.34
N SER A 142 -1.40 -11.81 6.65
CA SER A 142 -1.37 -12.89 5.66
C SER A 142 -2.53 -12.76 4.69
N ARG A 143 -2.19 -12.58 3.42
CA ARG A 143 -3.18 -12.49 2.34
C ARG A 143 -2.68 -13.20 1.08
N THR A 144 -3.63 -13.73 0.31
CA THR A 144 -3.34 -14.25 -1.02
C THR A 144 -3.08 -13.09 -1.95
N VAL A 145 -1.80 -12.76 -2.16
CA VAL A 145 -1.42 -11.77 -3.17
C VAL A 145 -1.43 -12.44 -4.54
N PRO A 146 -2.27 -11.98 -5.49
CA PRO A 146 -2.20 -12.47 -6.85
C PRO A 146 -0.82 -12.11 -7.41
N ALA A 147 -0.10 -13.12 -7.89
CA ALA A 147 1.21 -12.93 -8.51
C ALA A 147 0.95 -12.65 -10.00
N VAL A 148 0.52 -11.42 -10.26
CA VAL A 148 0.14 -10.90 -11.57
C VAL A 148 1.12 -9.81 -11.97
N THR A 149 1.33 -9.65 -13.28
CA THR A 149 2.05 -8.47 -13.78
C THR A 149 1.25 -7.22 -13.45
N GLU A 150 1.87 -6.24 -12.78
CA GLU A 150 1.19 -5.03 -12.30
C GLU A 150 2.05 -3.79 -12.49
N LYS A 151 1.39 -2.63 -12.56
CA LYS A 151 2.06 -1.33 -12.47
C LYS A 151 2.29 -1.04 -11.00
N ILE A 152 3.54 -0.80 -10.61
CA ILE A 152 3.88 -0.47 -9.22
C ILE A 152 3.82 1.05 -9.00
N ASN A 153 4.16 1.81 -10.04
CA ASN A 153 4.02 3.26 -10.11
C ASN A 153 3.95 3.72 -11.59
N SER A 154 3.82 5.02 -11.82
CA SER A 154 3.66 5.65 -13.15
C SER A 154 4.64 5.15 -14.21
N ASN A 155 5.88 4.79 -13.84
CA ASN A 155 6.92 4.41 -14.80
C ASN A 155 7.53 3.04 -14.54
N THR A 156 7.02 2.23 -13.61
CA THR A 156 7.61 0.92 -13.29
C THR A 156 6.56 -0.17 -13.28
N VAL A 157 6.83 -1.25 -14.01
CA VAL A 157 5.98 -2.44 -14.08
C VAL A 157 6.71 -3.62 -13.46
N ARG A 158 6.06 -4.31 -12.52
CA ARG A 158 6.49 -5.60 -12.01
C ARG A 158 5.94 -6.67 -12.93
N PHE A 159 6.84 -7.37 -13.62
CA PHE A 159 6.48 -8.57 -14.36
C PHE A 159 6.55 -9.76 -13.44
N THR A 160 5.45 -10.52 -13.36
CA THR A 160 5.36 -11.67 -12.46
C THR A 160 4.96 -12.93 -13.22
N TYR A 161 5.71 -14.00 -13.02
CA TYR A 161 5.45 -15.30 -13.62
C TYR A 161 5.32 -16.39 -12.55
N ARG A 162 4.34 -17.28 -12.72
CA ARG A 162 4.19 -18.49 -11.90
C ARG A 162 4.62 -19.72 -12.70
N GLY A 163 5.54 -20.49 -12.15
CA GLY A 163 6.09 -21.70 -12.75
C GLY A 163 6.51 -22.74 -11.72
N ALA A 164 7.32 -23.71 -12.14
CA ALA A 164 7.93 -24.65 -11.21
C ALA A 164 9.06 -23.96 -10.43
N LYS A 165 9.37 -24.46 -9.22
CA LYS A 165 10.46 -23.95 -8.39
C LYS A 165 11.84 -24.14 -9.07
N GLY A 166 12.73 -23.16 -8.98
CA GLY A 166 14.10 -23.25 -9.48
C GLY A 166 14.29 -23.22 -11.00
N GLN A 167 13.29 -22.73 -11.74
CA GLN A 167 13.37 -22.49 -13.18
C GLN A 167 14.15 -21.22 -13.50
N GLN A 168 14.78 -21.18 -14.68
CA GLN A 168 15.29 -19.94 -15.25
C GLN A 168 14.20 -19.31 -16.13
N VAL A 169 13.59 -18.25 -15.63
CA VAL A 169 12.51 -17.52 -16.32
C VAL A 169 13.08 -16.21 -16.84
N ARG A 170 12.83 -15.94 -18.13
CA ARG A 170 13.32 -14.73 -18.79
C ARG A 170 12.17 -13.92 -19.39
N LEU A 171 12.37 -12.63 -19.57
CA LEU A 171 11.38 -11.71 -20.12
C LEU A 171 11.86 -11.18 -21.48
N GLY A 172 10.99 -11.28 -22.49
CA GLY A 172 11.22 -10.66 -23.79
C GLY A 172 9.98 -9.89 -24.23
N GLY A 173 10.19 -8.78 -24.93
CA GLY A 173 9.09 -7.99 -25.45
C GLY A 173 9.55 -6.88 -26.39
N SER A 174 8.60 -6.08 -26.83
CA SER A 174 8.83 -4.90 -27.68
C SER A 174 9.93 -3.95 -27.16
N PHE A 175 10.01 -3.75 -25.84
CA PHE A 175 11.03 -2.91 -25.18
C PHE A 175 12.43 -3.54 -25.13
N THR A 176 12.58 -4.83 -25.39
CA THR A 176 13.88 -5.51 -25.59
C THR A 176 14.11 -5.93 -27.04
N ASN A 177 13.29 -5.45 -27.98
CA ASN A 177 13.26 -5.97 -29.35
C ASN A 177 13.21 -7.52 -29.39
N TRP A 178 12.43 -8.10 -28.48
CA TRP A 178 12.26 -9.55 -28.29
C TRP A 178 13.53 -10.34 -27.92
N ASP A 179 14.63 -9.67 -27.54
CA ASP A 179 15.77 -10.35 -26.94
C ASP A 179 15.44 -10.74 -25.49
N SER A 180 15.24 -12.05 -25.28
CA SER A 180 14.92 -12.64 -23.98
C SER A 180 16.16 -12.93 -23.13
N TRP A 181 17.38 -12.63 -23.57
CA TRP A 181 18.58 -12.78 -22.75
C TRP A 181 18.89 -11.53 -21.92
N ILE A 182 18.22 -10.41 -22.21
CA ILE A 182 18.41 -9.14 -21.50
C ILE A 182 17.91 -9.24 -20.06
N TYR A 183 16.73 -9.81 -19.84
CA TYR A 183 16.08 -9.84 -18.52
C TYR A 183 15.82 -11.26 -18.04
N THR A 184 16.34 -11.58 -16.87
CA THR A 184 16.04 -12.82 -16.13
C THR A 184 15.31 -12.44 -14.84
N LEU A 185 14.17 -13.09 -14.58
CA LEU A 185 13.38 -12.86 -13.37
C LEU A 185 14.04 -13.54 -12.16
N THR A 186 13.84 -12.96 -10.98
CA THR A 186 14.30 -13.52 -9.71
C THR A 186 13.19 -14.34 -9.06
N GLU A 187 13.49 -15.55 -8.59
CA GLU A 187 12.54 -16.34 -7.78
C GLU A 187 12.39 -15.71 -6.39
N THR A 188 11.27 -15.05 -6.12
CA THR A 188 11.01 -14.34 -4.85
C THR A 188 10.32 -15.23 -3.82
N SER A 189 9.63 -16.28 -4.28
CA SER A 189 9.12 -17.37 -3.46
C SER A 189 9.01 -18.63 -4.32
N PRO A 190 8.89 -19.85 -3.75
CA PRO A 190 8.88 -21.08 -4.53
C PRO A 190 7.89 -21.04 -5.72
N GLY A 191 8.42 -21.02 -6.94
CA GLY A 191 7.64 -20.97 -8.18
C GLY A 191 7.08 -19.59 -8.57
N VAL A 192 7.43 -18.51 -7.87
CA VAL A 192 7.05 -17.13 -8.21
C VAL A 192 8.29 -16.35 -8.60
N TYR A 193 8.27 -15.78 -9.80
CA TYR A 193 9.37 -15.06 -10.39
C TYR A 193 8.97 -13.62 -10.67
N GLU A 194 9.81 -12.66 -10.29
CA GLU A 194 9.51 -11.23 -10.42
C GLU A 194 10.70 -10.45 -10.99
N ILE A 195 10.39 -9.36 -11.72
CA ILE A 195 11.35 -8.33 -12.13
C ILE A 195 10.63 -6.99 -12.29
N ASP A 196 11.27 -5.91 -11.85
CA ASP A 196 10.76 -4.54 -11.99
C ASP A 196 11.46 -3.87 -13.16
N ILE A 197 10.68 -3.44 -14.16
CA ILE A 197 11.21 -2.78 -15.37
C ILE A 197 10.61 -1.38 -15.48
N PRO A 198 11.45 -0.33 -15.55
CA PRO A 198 11.00 1.00 -15.90
C PRO A 198 10.50 1.04 -17.36
N LEU A 199 9.26 1.45 -17.58
CA LEU A 199 8.63 1.59 -18.89
C LEU A 199 7.94 2.95 -18.97
N ALA A 200 8.22 3.71 -20.03
CA ALA A 200 7.51 4.95 -20.31
C ALA A 200 6.05 4.67 -20.72
N PRO A 201 5.13 5.65 -20.61
CA PRO A 201 3.78 5.52 -21.15
C PRO A 201 3.78 5.04 -22.60
N GLY A 202 2.98 4.01 -22.89
CA GLY A 202 3.02 3.33 -24.18
C GLY A 202 2.35 1.97 -24.18
N LYS A 203 2.31 1.37 -25.38
CA LYS A 203 1.77 0.03 -25.63
C LYS A 203 2.92 -0.95 -25.80
N TYR A 204 2.97 -1.98 -24.96
CA TYR A 204 4.03 -2.98 -24.95
C TYR A 204 3.49 -4.39 -25.15
N GLU A 205 4.18 -5.15 -25.98
CA GLU A 205 3.96 -6.58 -26.17
C GLU A 205 5.06 -7.34 -25.44
N TYR A 206 4.72 -8.42 -24.74
CA TYR A 206 5.68 -9.21 -23.97
C TYR A 206 5.29 -10.68 -23.83
N ALA A 207 6.28 -11.51 -23.52
CA ALA A 207 6.11 -12.92 -23.16
C ALA A 207 7.22 -13.38 -22.20
N PHE A 208 6.94 -14.45 -21.45
CA PHE A 208 7.93 -15.12 -20.61
C PHE A 208 8.58 -16.27 -21.36
N TYR A 209 9.85 -16.54 -21.04
CA TYR A 209 10.65 -17.58 -21.68
C TYR A 209 11.17 -18.56 -20.64
N THR A 210 10.97 -19.85 -20.90
CA THR A 210 11.61 -20.95 -20.17
C THR A 210 12.36 -21.81 -21.17
N GLY A 211 13.69 -21.81 -21.11
CA GLY A 211 14.50 -22.33 -22.22
C GLY A 211 14.19 -21.56 -23.51
N ILE A 212 13.83 -22.27 -24.59
CA ILE A 212 13.53 -21.67 -25.91
C ILE A 212 12.02 -21.32 -26.04
N GLN A 213 11.17 -21.86 -25.17
CA GLN A 213 9.73 -21.72 -25.28
C GLN A 213 9.25 -20.37 -24.74
N SER A 214 8.55 -19.60 -25.58
CA SER A 214 7.82 -18.39 -25.18
C SER A 214 6.39 -18.72 -24.76
N THR A 215 5.94 -18.15 -23.65
CA THR A 215 4.58 -18.28 -23.13
C THR A 215 4.03 -16.88 -22.83
N PRO A 216 2.85 -16.50 -23.35
CA PRO A 216 2.22 -15.24 -22.96
C PRO A 216 1.90 -15.29 -21.46
N ASP A 217 1.95 -14.15 -20.78
CA ASP A 217 1.61 -14.02 -19.37
C ASP A 217 0.20 -14.57 -19.08
N PRO A 218 0.07 -15.71 -18.37
CA PRO A 218 -1.22 -16.32 -18.08
C PRO A 218 -2.12 -15.45 -17.20
N SER A 219 -1.52 -14.53 -16.43
CA SER A 219 -2.19 -13.68 -15.45
C SER A 219 -2.80 -12.42 -16.06
N ASN A 220 -2.28 -12.00 -17.20
CA ASN A 220 -2.84 -10.92 -18.01
C ASN A 220 -3.92 -11.54 -18.92
N PRO A 221 -5.14 -11.00 -19.08
CA PRO A 221 -6.11 -11.49 -20.07
C PRO A 221 -5.91 -10.89 -21.48
N GLU A 222 -5.26 -9.75 -21.59
CA GLU A 222 -5.07 -9.02 -22.85
C GLU A 222 -4.00 -9.70 -23.71
N ARG A 223 -4.35 -9.99 -24.97
CA ARG A 223 -3.52 -10.74 -25.92
C ARG A 223 -3.41 -10.04 -27.25
N VAL A 224 -2.29 -10.26 -27.93
CA VAL A 224 -2.04 -9.77 -29.28
C VAL A 224 -1.27 -10.80 -30.10
N TYR A 225 -1.51 -10.80 -31.41
CA TYR A 225 -0.66 -11.51 -32.36
C TYR A 225 0.49 -10.59 -32.77
N THR A 226 1.72 -11.03 -32.53
CA THR A 226 2.92 -10.33 -32.96
C THR A 226 3.09 -10.43 -34.48
N ALA A 227 3.92 -9.58 -35.08
CA ALA A 227 4.12 -9.54 -36.53
C ALA A 227 4.63 -10.87 -37.13
N ASP A 228 5.30 -11.69 -36.33
CA ASP A 228 5.78 -13.03 -36.68
C ASP A 228 4.78 -14.16 -36.33
N GLY A 229 3.55 -13.81 -35.94
CA GLY A 229 2.44 -14.73 -35.74
C GLY A 229 2.40 -15.42 -34.38
N ARG A 230 3.27 -15.06 -33.43
CA ARG A 230 3.23 -15.56 -32.05
C ARG A 230 2.14 -14.85 -31.25
N ILE A 231 1.67 -15.49 -30.18
CA ILE A 231 0.76 -14.88 -29.22
C ILE A 231 1.59 -14.27 -28.09
N ALA A 232 1.35 -12.99 -27.81
CA ALA A 232 1.97 -12.24 -26.74
C ALA A 232 0.91 -11.62 -25.82
N SER A 233 1.33 -11.24 -24.62
CA SER A 233 0.52 -10.45 -23.71
C SER A 233 0.67 -8.97 -24.00
N LEU A 234 -0.44 -8.25 -23.87
CA LEU A 234 -0.50 -6.82 -24.14
C LEU A 234 -0.52 -6.04 -22.82
N LEU A 235 0.34 -5.04 -22.71
CA LEU A 235 0.45 -4.14 -21.56
C LEU A 235 0.34 -2.69 -22.02
N ILE A 236 -0.50 -1.91 -21.36
CA ILE A 236 -0.64 -0.47 -21.63
C ILE A 236 -0.18 0.29 -20.39
N VAL A 237 0.90 1.05 -20.51
CA VAL A 237 1.38 2.00 -19.50
C VAL A 237 0.82 3.38 -19.87
N GLN A 238 0.24 4.11 -18.92
CA GLN A 238 -0.45 5.39 -19.14
C GLN A 238 0.28 6.52 -18.46
#